data_AF-A0A4S3J8B1-F1
#
_entry.id   AF-A0A4S3J8B1-F1
#
_cell.length_a   1.000
_cell.length_b   1.000
_cell.length_c   1.000
_cell.angle_alpha   90.00
_cell.angle_beta   90.00
_cell.angle_gamma   90.00
#
_symmetry.space_group_name_H-M   'P 1'
#
loop_
_entity.id
_entity.type
_entity.pdbx_description
1 polymer ?
#
loop_
_entity_poly.entity_id
_entity_poly.type
_entity_poly.pdbx_seq_one_letter_code
_entity_poly.pdbx_strand_id
1 'polypeptide(L)'
;MLNISFTWLCIALLAAIVGTLHQKQGLLTAGCFISTCNGGNARSSPYYPSWNTWFHAFQSIPDVKRTIPLDDDWDLLYHLGGNGPWIEKRDGETAAQGIGPPEGCSIGQVHMMSRHGERYPTKSAGSHHLALLNRIKEADVIVNGSLSFLNNWTYLTSDPEKDFDQLTGTGPYAGKLQAFTTGIRFITRYGHLLSQRAPTRFWASDCQRVIETAQHFAAGMFGLDWEKSKRATLVIIPETFDQRANTLTPGDTCLNYLEDGEKGHDNGVNMLSRFQDVYIPPIARRLISEQGNSVFESFSNAEVFSMQQMCGFETIARGSSPWCDVFSNEEWESFEYARDLIHYYRAGPGNPYAGAMGWLWLNATTKLLQQGPAAGTLFFSLCVSSRYVLIA
;
A
#
# COMPACT_ATOMS: atom_id res chain seq x y z
N MET A 1 20.56 48.70 -13.40
CA MET A 1 21.98 48.30 -13.34
C MET A 1 22.08 47.07 -12.48
N LEU A 2 22.16 45.88 -13.08
CA LEU A 2 22.39 44.62 -12.36
C LEU A 2 23.59 43.98 -13.04
N ASN A 3 24.76 44.30 -12.51
CA ASN A 3 26.04 43.76 -12.92
C ASN A 3 26.22 42.43 -12.17
N ILE A 4 25.54 41.38 -12.64
CA ILE A 4 25.80 40.02 -12.14
C ILE A 4 27.17 39.65 -12.69
N SER A 5 28.19 39.69 -11.82
CA SER A 5 29.56 39.55 -12.26
C SER A 5 29.78 38.16 -12.88
N PHE A 6 30.45 38.15 -14.03
CA PHE A 6 30.85 36.97 -14.80
C PHE A 6 31.48 35.87 -13.94
N THR A 7 32.07 36.25 -12.80
CA THR A 7 32.62 35.38 -11.76
C THR A 7 31.60 34.42 -11.15
N TRP A 8 30.34 34.81 -10.93
CA TRP A 8 29.32 33.90 -10.34
C TRP A 8 28.87 32.82 -11.32
N LEU A 9 28.77 33.16 -12.62
CA LEU A 9 28.47 32.20 -13.66
C LEU A 9 29.62 31.19 -13.84
N CYS A 10 30.87 31.66 -13.77
CA CYS A 10 32.05 30.79 -13.83
C CYS A 10 32.17 29.87 -12.62
N ILE A 11 31.82 30.32 -11.41
CA ILE A 11 31.81 29.49 -10.20
C ILE A 11 30.73 28.41 -10.29
N ALA A 12 29.54 28.73 -10.79
CA ALA A 12 28.48 27.75 -11.00
C ALA A 12 28.84 26.71 -12.07
N LEU A 13 29.50 27.13 -13.17
CA LEU A 13 29.99 26.21 -14.20
C LEU A 13 31.12 25.31 -13.68
N LEU A 14 32.06 25.84 -12.89
CA LEU A 14 33.13 25.07 -12.27
C LEU A 14 32.58 24.08 -11.24
N ALA A 15 31.58 24.45 -10.44
CA ALA A 15 30.91 23.54 -9.51
C ALA A 15 30.16 22.39 -10.25
N ALA A 16 29.54 22.68 -11.40
CA ALA A 16 28.89 21.67 -12.24
C ALA A 16 29.91 20.73 -12.92
N ILE A 17 31.06 21.25 -13.35
CA ILE A 17 32.15 20.45 -13.95
C ILE A 17 32.85 19.59 -12.88
N VAL A 18 33.09 20.13 -11.68
CA VAL A 18 33.66 19.37 -10.56
C VAL A 18 32.67 18.33 -10.04
N GLY A 19 31.36 18.63 -10.00
CA GLY A 19 30.30 17.69 -9.66
C GLY A 19 30.18 16.52 -10.65
N THR A 20 30.28 16.80 -11.96
CA THR A 20 30.26 15.76 -13.00
C THR A 20 31.56 14.94 -13.05
N LEU A 21 32.71 15.52 -12.67
CA LEU A 21 33.97 14.79 -12.50
C LEU A 21 33.98 13.92 -11.24
N HIS A 22 33.40 14.38 -10.11
CA HIS A 22 33.23 13.56 -8.90
C HIS A 22 32.24 12.41 -9.11
N GLN A 23 31.17 12.63 -9.89
CA GLN A 23 30.23 11.57 -10.26
C GLN A 23 30.87 10.50 -11.17
N LYS A 24 31.86 10.87 -12.00
CA LYS A 24 32.64 9.93 -12.81
C LYS A 24 33.77 9.24 -12.06
N GLN A 25 34.38 9.87 -11.04
CA GLN A 25 35.44 9.26 -10.22
C GLN A 25 34.91 8.42 -9.04
N GLY A 26 33.70 8.70 -8.54
CA GLY A 26 33.02 7.86 -7.55
C GLY A 26 32.52 6.52 -8.09
N LEU A 27 32.58 6.31 -9.41
CA LEU A 27 32.19 5.05 -10.07
C LEU A 27 33.28 3.97 -10.05
N LEU A 28 34.47 4.24 -9.50
CA LEU A 28 35.63 3.33 -9.59
C LEU A 28 36.02 2.60 -8.30
N THR A 29 35.27 2.72 -7.20
CA THR A 29 35.44 1.83 -6.03
C THR A 29 34.12 1.43 -5.37
N ALA A 30 33.03 1.32 -6.15
CA ALA A 30 32.00 0.37 -5.77
C ALA A 30 32.59 -1.01 -6.06
N GLY A 31 33.11 -1.68 -5.02
CA GLY A 31 33.50 -3.08 -5.13
C GLY A 31 32.34 -3.80 -5.80
N CYS A 32 32.57 -4.22 -7.04
CA CYS A 32 31.66 -5.06 -7.77
C CYS A 32 31.51 -6.29 -6.87
N PHE A 33 30.37 -6.42 -6.19
CA PHE A 33 29.97 -7.70 -5.64
C PHE A 33 29.83 -8.59 -6.86
N ILE A 34 30.91 -9.27 -7.23
CA ILE A 34 30.88 -10.36 -8.19
C ILE A 34 30.00 -11.40 -7.50
N SER A 35 28.71 -11.41 -7.85
CA SER A 35 27.84 -12.55 -7.58
C SER A 35 28.46 -13.72 -8.34
N THR A 36 29.27 -14.51 -7.65
CA THR A 36 29.71 -15.80 -8.17
C THR A 36 28.49 -16.71 -8.13
N CYS A 37 27.75 -16.77 -9.23
CA CYS A 37 26.72 -17.78 -9.45
C CYS A 37 27.42 -19.13 -9.63
N ASN A 38 27.70 -19.81 -8.53
CA ASN A 38 28.20 -21.18 -8.57
C ASN A 38 27.07 -22.07 -9.07
N GLY A 39 27.27 -22.69 -10.23
CA GLY A 39 26.40 -23.71 -10.83
C GLY A 39 26.39 -25.03 -10.06
N GLY A 40 26.18 -24.98 -8.75
CA GLY A 40 25.82 -26.14 -7.95
C GLY A 40 24.33 -26.38 -8.04
N ASN A 41 23.92 -27.65 -8.03
CA ASN A 41 22.52 -28.12 -7.96
C ASN A 41 21.77 -27.58 -6.73
N ALA A 42 21.50 -26.28 -6.68
CA ALA A 42 20.57 -25.69 -5.75
C ALA A 42 19.16 -26.10 -6.20
N ARG A 43 18.39 -26.71 -5.29
CA ARG A 43 16.98 -27.05 -5.54
C ARG A 43 16.19 -25.75 -5.75
N SER A 44 16.10 -25.27 -6.99
CA SER A 44 15.16 -24.23 -7.38
C SER A 44 13.76 -24.83 -7.41
N SER A 45 12.80 -24.22 -6.71
CA SER A 45 11.38 -24.57 -6.90
C SER A 45 11.02 -24.31 -8.37
N PRO A 46 10.49 -25.29 -9.12
CA PRO A 46 10.06 -25.07 -10.50
C PRO A 46 8.80 -24.20 -10.59
N TYR A 47 8.20 -23.83 -9.45
CA TYR A 47 6.97 -23.06 -9.38
C TYR A 47 7.29 -21.58 -9.15
N TYR A 48 7.16 -20.79 -10.21
CA TYR A 48 7.00 -19.35 -10.11
C TYR A 48 5.50 -19.07 -9.89
N PRO A 49 5.08 -18.52 -8.74
CA PRO A 49 3.76 -17.93 -8.63
C PRO A 49 3.77 -16.65 -9.46
N SER A 50 3.56 -16.78 -10.77
CA SER A 50 2.98 -15.71 -11.56
C SER A 50 1.46 -15.83 -11.44
N TRP A 51 0.74 -14.73 -11.61
CA TRP A 51 -0.72 -14.76 -11.66
C TRP A 51 -1.30 -15.67 -12.76
N ASN A 52 -0.48 -16.08 -13.72
CA ASN A 52 -0.88 -17.05 -14.74
C ASN A 52 -1.08 -18.47 -14.19
N THR A 53 -0.76 -18.74 -12.92
CA THR A 53 -0.81 -20.12 -12.37
C THR A 53 -1.76 -20.32 -11.18
N TRP A 54 -2.35 -19.28 -10.59
CA TRP A 54 -3.24 -19.44 -9.43
C TRP A 54 -4.40 -18.44 -9.41
N PHE A 55 -5.62 -18.98 -9.47
CA PHE A 55 -6.95 -18.34 -9.37
C PHE A 55 -6.94 -16.85 -8.96
N HIS A 56 -6.91 -15.95 -9.94
CA HIS A 56 -7.43 -14.59 -9.76
C HIS A 56 -8.94 -14.63 -10.01
N ALA A 57 -9.75 -13.98 -9.18
CA ALA A 57 -11.19 -13.85 -9.41
C ALA A 57 -11.56 -13.20 -10.77
N PHE A 58 -10.59 -12.57 -11.46
CA PHE A 58 -10.74 -12.01 -12.80
C PHE A 58 -10.39 -12.99 -13.94
N GLN A 59 -9.86 -14.18 -13.67
CA GLN A 59 -9.59 -15.19 -14.71
C GLN A 59 -10.80 -16.11 -14.91
N SER A 60 -11.87 -15.53 -15.46
CA SER A 60 -12.90 -16.26 -16.17
C SER A 60 -12.87 -15.91 -17.64
N ILE A 61 -11.76 -16.17 -18.36
CA ILE A 61 -11.81 -16.30 -19.81
C ILE A 61 -10.94 -17.49 -20.26
N PRO A 62 -11.51 -18.49 -20.96
CA PRO A 62 -10.74 -19.58 -21.54
C PRO A 62 -9.86 -19.07 -22.68
N ASP A 63 -8.71 -19.70 -22.82
CA ASP A 63 -7.71 -19.54 -23.88
C ASP A 63 -8.35 -19.39 -25.27
N VAL A 64 -8.60 -18.16 -25.70
CA VAL A 64 -8.95 -17.80 -27.08
C VAL A 64 -8.07 -16.62 -27.46
N LYS A 65 -7.19 -16.86 -28.44
CA LYS A 65 -6.42 -15.83 -29.14
C LYS A 65 -7.31 -14.64 -29.49
N ARG A 66 -7.30 -13.57 -28.68
CA ARG A 66 -7.93 -12.29 -29.02
C ARG A 66 -6.97 -11.47 -29.88
N THR A 67 -7.13 -11.56 -31.19
CA THR A 67 -6.97 -10.40 -32.07
C THR A 67 -8.24 -9.56 -31.95
N ILE A 68 -8.31 -8.71 -30.93
CA ILE A 68 -9.30 -7.63 -30.77
C ILE A 68 -8.49 -6.44 -30.21
N PRO A 69 -8.67 -5.20 -30.73
CA PRO A 69 -7.94 -4.04 -30.23
C PRO A 69 -8.16 -3.87 -28.72
N LEU A 70 -7.10 -3.48 -28.01
CA LEU A 70 -7.13 -3.07 -26.61
C LEU A 70 -8.05 -1.84 -26.50
N ASP A 71 -9.34 -2.07 -26.25
CA ASP A 71 -10.27 -1.04 -25.77
C ASP A 71 -9.90 -0.71 -24.32
N ASP A 72 -9.51 0.55 -24.10
CA ASP A 72 -9.14 1.28 -22.88
C ASP A 72 -8.43 0.52 -21.73
N ASP A 73 -7.18 0.91 -21.44
CA ASP A 73 -6.31 0.48 -20.33
C ASP A 73 -6.82 0.91 -18.94
N TRP A 74 -8.09 1.29 -18.81
CA TRP A 74 -8.68 1.85 -17.61
C TRP A 74 -9.20 0.77 -16.66
N ASP A 75 -8.60 0.68 -15.47
CA ASP A 75 -8.99 -0.25 -14.42
C ASP A 75 -9.15 0.50 -13.10
N LEU A 76 -10.39 0.70 -12.67
CA LEU A 76 -10.74 1.45 -11.47
C LEU A 76 -9.95 1.01 -10.23
N LEU A 77 -9.57 -0.27 -10.12
CA LEU A 77 -8.86 -0.76 -8.93
C LEU A 77 -7.51 -0.03 -8.73
N TYR A 78 -6.88 0.47 -9.79
CA TYR A 78 -5.65 1.27 -9.73
C TYR A 78 -5.88 2.71 -9.23
N HIS A 79 -7.12 3.19 -9.26
CA HIS A 79 -7.46 4.57 -8.90
C HIS A 79 -8.10 4.69 -7.51
N LEU A 80 -8.10 3.62 -6.70
CA LEU A 80 -8.69 3.60 -5.35
C LEU A 80 -7.74 4.07 -4.22
N GLY A 81 -6.52 4.52 -4.56
CA GLY A 81 -5.60 5.20 -3.63
C GLY A 81 -5.37 4.47 -2.30
N GLY A 82 -5.20 3.15 -2.34
CA GLY A 82 -4.94 2.29 -1.19
C GLY A 82 -6.14 2.02 -0.26
N ASN A 83 -7.36 2.41 -0.66
CA ASN A 83 -8.63 2.07 0.00
C ASN A 83 -9.36 0.88 -0.66
N GLY A 84 -8.85 0.38 -1.78
CA GLY A 84 -9.37 -0.79 -2.50
C GLY A 84 -8.60 -2.07 -2.21
N PRO A 85 -8.95 -3.17 -2.91
CA PRO A 85 -8.20 -4.42 -2.89
C PRO A 85 -6.73 -4.26 -3.25
N TRP A 86 -5.89 -5.21 -2.82
CA TRP A 86 -4.53 -5.32 -3.34
C TRP A 86 -4.56 -5.58 -4.85
N ILE A 87 -3.71 -4.86 -5.57
CA ILE A 87 -3.50 -5.01 -7.01
C ILE A 87 -2.02 -5.17 -7.31
N GLU A 88 -1.72 -5.90 -8.37
CA GLU A 88 -0.34 -6.08 -8.82
C GLU A 88 0.15 -4.83 -9.55
N LYS A 89 1.39 -4.42 -9.30
CA LYS A 89 2.02 -3.35 -10.08
C LYS A 89 2.21 -3.80 -11.53
N ARG A 90 1.56 -3.12 -12.50
CA ARG A 90 1.64 -3.45 -13.95
C ARG A 90 2.74 -2.69 -14.69
N ASP A 91 3.26 -1.61 -14.13
CA ASP A 91 4.23 -0.72 -14.75
C ASP A 91 5.67 -0.97 -14.25
N GLY A 92 6.67 -0.59 -15.06
CA GLY A 92 8.10 -0.66 -14.73
C GLY A 92 8.85 -1.89 -15.27
N GLU A 93 10.18 -1.92 -15.07
CA GLU A 93 11.10 -2.92 -15.65
C GLU A 93 10.75 -4.38 -15.27
N THR A 94 10.12 -4.59 -14.11
CA THR A 94 9.66 -5.90 -13.61
C THR A 94 8.55 -6.52 -14.45
N ALA A 95 7.74 -5.71 -15.14
CA ALA A 95 6.71 -6.22 -16.06
C ALA A 95 7.33 -6.84 -17.32
N ALA A 96 8.53 -6.39 -17.72
CA ALA A 96 9.21 -6.83 -18.95
C ALA A 96 10.11 -8.06 -18.75
N GLN A 97 10.72 -8.23 -17.56
CA GLN A 97 11.70 -9.30 -17.30
C GLN A 97 11.12 -10.50 -16.53
N GLY A 98 9.90 -10.37 -16.01
CA GLY A 98 9.30 -11.35 -15.11
C GLY A 98 9.94 -11.31 -13.71
N ILE A 99 9.29 -11.98 -12.76
CA ILE A 99 9.72 -11.95 -11.35
C ILE A 99 10.66 -13.10 -10.96
N GLY A 100 11.11 -13.93 -11.91
CA GLY A 100 12.03 -15.04 -11.63
C GLY A 100 13.46 -14.57 -11.37
N PRO A 101 14.29 -15.31 -10.59
CA PRO A 101 15.72 -15.05 -10.59
C PRO A 101 16.28 -15.28 -12.01
N PRO A 102 17.34 -14.56 -12.42
CA PRO A 102 18.01 -14.80 -13.70
C PRO A 102 18.49 -16.25 -13.83
N GLU A 103 18.69 -16.72 -15.07
CA GLU A 103 19.22 -18.06 -15.31
C GLU A 103 20.57 -18.25 -14.61
N GLY A 104 20.73 -19.41 -13.94
CA GLY A 104 21.92 -19.71 -13.14
C GLY A 104 21.95 -19.06 -11.75
N CYS A 105 20.96 -18.24 -11.38
CA CYS A 105 20.83 -17.67 -10.05
C CYS A 105 19.86 -18.47 -9.17
N SER A 106 20.13 -18.51 -7.87
CA SER A 106 19.16 -18.96 -6.86
C SER A 106 19.03 -17.92 -5.77
N ILE A 107 17.84 -17.84 -5.16
CA ILE A 107 17.58 -16.91 -4.06
C ILE A 107 18.24 -17.48 -2.80
N GLY A 108 19.09 -16.70 -2.14
CA GLY A 108 19.74 -17.10 -0.87
C GLY A 108 19.08 -16.49 0.37
N GLN A 109 18.38 -15.37 0.23
CA GLN A 109 17.75 -14.65 1.34
C GLN A 109 16.55 -13.84 0.82
N VAL A 110 15.48 -13.76 1.61
CA VAL A 110 14.26 -13.01 1.31
C VAL A 110 13.94 -12.07 2.46
N HIS A 111 13.65 -10.81 2.13
CA HIS A 111 13.15 -9.81 3.04
C HIS A 111 11.80 -9.32 2.52
N MET A 112 10.75 -9.45 3.33
CA MET A 112 9.43 -8.91 3.03
C MET A 112 9.09 -7.85 4.07
N MET A 113 8.57 -6.74 3.58
CA MET A 113 7.83 -5.78 4.38
C MET A 113 6.43 -5.68 3.79
N SER A 114 5.42 -6.00 4.58
CA SER A 114 4.03 -6.09 4.13
C SER A 114 3.14 -5.16 4.92
N ARG A 115 2.15 -4.57 4.24
CA ARG A 115 1.00 -3.96 4.90
C ARG A 115 0.17 -5.06 5.57
N HIS A 116 -0.69 -4.66 6.50
CA HIS A 116 -1.89 -5.43 6.81
C HIS A 116 -2.72 -5.71 5.54
N GLY A 117 -3.50 -6.80 5.55
CA GLY A 117 -4.46 -7.10 4.48
C GLY A 117 -5.62 -6.10 4.44
N GLU A 118 -6.56 -6.31 3.52
CA GLU A 118 -7.74 -5.47 3.34
C GLU A 118 -8.57 -5.37 4.63
N ARG A 119 -9.09 -4.17 4.90
CA ARG A 119 -9.78 -3.84 6.15
C ARG A 119 -11.02 -3.01 5.91
N TYR A 120 -11.89 -2.99 6.91
CA TYR A 120 -12.94 -1.99 7.02
C TYR A 120 -12.37 -0.57 7.20
N PRO A 121 -13.18 0.48 7.00
CA PRO A 121 -12.77 1.87 7.24
C PRO A 121 -12.17 2.05 8.63
N THR A 122 -11.27 3.02 8.78
CA THR A 122 -10.85 3.45 10.12
C THR A 122 -12.03 4.06 10.86
N LYS A 123 -12.03 4.08 12.19
CA LYS A 123 -13.10 4.75 12.96
C LYS A 123 -13.40 6.17 12.47
N SER A 124 -12.39 7.00 12.21
CA SER A 124 -12.59 8.37 11.70
C SER A 124 -13.28 8.41 10.34
N ALA A 125 -12.74 7.72 9.32
CA ALA A 125 -13.39 7.62 8.00
C ALA A 125 -14.81 7.04 8.08
N GLY A 126 -15.00 5.96 8.85
CA GLY A 126 -16.29 5.35 9.07
C GLY A 126 -17.30 6.28 9.73
N SER A 127 -16.88 7.10 10.70
CA SER A 127 -17.74 8.14 11.28
C SER A 127 -18.19 9.18 10.25
N HIS A 128 -17.32 9.59 9.32
CA HIS A 128 -17.72 10.47 8.22
C HIS A 128 -18.70 9.81 7.26
N HIS A 129 -18.51 8.53 6.94
CA HIS A 129 -19.47 7.77 6.13
C HIS A 129 -20.85 7.73 6.81
N LEU A 130 -20.89 7.38 8.10
CA LEU A 130 -22.14 7.29 8.86
C LEU A 130 -22.82 8.64 9.02
N ALA A 131 -22.06 9.74 9.21
CA ALA A 131 -22.61 11.09 9.27
C ALA A 131 -23.29 11.49 7.96
N LEU A 132 -22.66 11.22 6.81
CA LEU A 132 -23.26 11.43 5.49
C LEU A 132 -24.56 10.62 5.32
N LEU A 133 -24.51 9.33 5.64
CA LEU A 133 -25.67 8.44 5.48
C LEU A 133 -26.83 8.81 6.41
N ASN A 134 -26.54 9.24 7.64
CA ASN A 134 -27.55 9.73 8.58
C ASN A 134 -28.19 11.01 8.04
N ARG A 135 -27.39 11.96 7.54
CA ARG A 135 -27.91 13.20 6.93
C ARG A 135 -28.83 12.89 5.74
N ILE A 136 -28.44 11.97 4.86
CA ILE A 136 -29.27 11.56 3.71
C ILE A 136 -30.58 10.92 4.20
N LYS A 137 -30.51 10.06 5.22
CA LYS A 137 -31.68 9.39 5.80
C LYS A 137 -32.63 10.37 6.49
N GLU A 138 -32.10 11.37 7.21
CA GLU A 138 -32.88 12.40 7.91
C GLU A 138 -33.63 13.34 6.96
N ALA A 139 -33.14 13.51 5.72
CA ALA A 139 -33.85 14.29 4.72
C ALA A 139 -35.17 13.61 4.27
N ASP A 140 -35.31 12.29 4.45
CA ASP A 140 -36.52 11.49 4.13
C ASP A 140 -37.03 11.72 2.70
N VAL A 141 -36.11 11.73 1.74
CA VAL A 141 -36.37 11.97 0.30
C VAL A 141 -35.85 10.83 -0.55
N ILE A 142 -36.49 10.62 -1.70
CA ILE A 142 -35.97 9.74 -2.74
C ILE A 142 -34.76 10.42 -3.38
N VAL A 143 -33.61 9.75 -3.32
CA VAL A 143 -32.38 10.22 -3.94
C VAL A 143 -32.40 9.90 -5.43
N ASN A 144 -31.93 10.83 -6.25
CA ASN A 144 -32.02 10.78 -7.71
C ASN A 144 -30.64 10.59 -8.37
N GLY A 145 -30.65 10.28 -9.67
CA GLY A 145 -29.43 10.18 -10.49
C GLY A 145 -28.54 9.00 -10.09
N SER A 146 -27.23 9.22 -10.10
CA SER A 146 -26.26 8.18 -9.77
C SER A 146 -26.29 7.79 -8.29
N LEU A 147 -26.95 8.58 -7.44
CA LEU A 147 -27.16 8.26 -6.03
C LEU A 147 -28.47 7.47 -5.77
N SER A 148 -29.24 7.14 -6.79
CA SER A 148 -30.56 6.49 -6.64
C SER A 148 -30.49 5.07 -6.05
N PHE A 149 -29.34 4.40 -6.12
CA PHE A 149 -29.13 3.11 -5.46
C PHE A 149 -29.27 3.22 -3.92
N LEU A 150 -29.03 4.40 -3.33
CA LEU A 150 -29.13 4.63 -1.89
C LEU A 150 -30.51 4.35 -1.31
N ASN A 151 -31.56 4.45 -2.13
CA ASN A 151 -32.93 4.17 -1.72
C ASN A 151 -33.13 2.70 -1.29
N ASN A 152 -32.25 1.77 -1.70
CA ASN A 152 -32.29 0.37 -1.30
C ASN A 152 -30.89 -0.18 -0.96
N TRP A 153 -30.02 0.68 -0.43
CA TRP A 153 -28.65 0.30 -0.08
C TRP A 153 -28.46 0.22 1.43
N THR A 154 -27.65 -0.74 1.86
CA THR A 154 -27.25 -0.88 3.27
C THR A 154 -25.75 -0.73 3.41
N TYR A 155 -25.33 -0.19 4.55
CA TYR A 155 -23.92 0.00 4.84
C TYR A 155 -23.15 -1.33 4.83
N LEU A 156 -21.86 -1.25 4.52
CA LEU A 156 -20.98 -2.41 4.28
C LEU A 156 -20.78 -3.33 5.49
N THR A 157 -21.17 -2.90 6.71
CA THR A 157 -21.19 -3.71 7.94
C THR A 157 -22.43 -3.37 8.79
N SER A 158 -22.93 -4.36 9.53
CA SER A 158 -23.99 -4.21 10.53
C SER A 158 -23.48 -3.91 11.94
N ASP A 159 -22.18 -4.04 12.20
CA ASP A 159 -21.56 -3.80 13.52
C ASP A 159 -20.30 -2.90 13.35
N PRO A 160 -20.49 -1.60 13.03
CA PRO A 160 -19.38 -0.69 12.74
C PRO A 160 -18.38 -0.54 13.90
N GLU A 161 -18.85 -0.62 15.15
CA GLU A 161 -17.99 -0.47 16.32
C GLU A 161 -16.97 -1.60 16.44
N LYS A 162 -17.39 -2.82 16.10
CA LYS A 162 -16.53 -4.00 16.08
C LYS A 162 -15.67 -4.08 14.83
N ASP A 163 -16.23 -3.72 13.67
CA ASP A 163 -15.61 -3.98 12.39
C ASP A 163 -14.63 -2.89 11.95
N PHE A 164 -14.85 -1.62 12.31
CA PHE A 164 -13.90 -0.55 11.96
C PHE A 164 -12.48 -0.83 12.45
N ASP A 165 -11.51 -0.44 11.62
CA ASP A 165 -10.08 -0.76 11.74
C ASP A 165 -9.68 -2.24 11.58
N GLN A 166 -10.63 -3.20 11.54
CA GLN A 166 -10.33 -4.64 11.48
C GLN A 166 -10.26 -5.18 10.05
N LEU A 167 -9.55 -6.30 9.87
CA LEU A 167 -9.48 -7.00 8.58
C LEU A 167 -10.87 -7.49 8.14
N THR A 168 -11.15 -7.40 6.85
CA THR A 168 -12.35 -8.00 6.29
C THR A 168 -12.22 -9.53 6.28
N GLY A 169 -13.29 -10.20 6.71
CA GLY A 169 -13.39 -11.67 6.73
C GLY A 169 -14.26 -12.27 5.63
N THR A 170 -14.89 -11.42 4.81
CA THR A 170 -15.87 -11.80 3.79
C THR A 170 -15.58 -11.08 2.48
N GLY A 171 -16.15 -11.60 1.38
CA GLY A 171 -15.94 -11.07 0.04
C GLY A 171 -14.70 -11.67 -0.66
N PRO A 172 -14.58 -11.49 -1.99
CA PRO A 172 -13.48 -12.03 -2.77
C PRO A 172 -12.13 -11.37 -2.44
N TYR A 173 -12.14 -10.18 -1.85
CA TYR A 173 -10.95 -9.41 -1.45
C TYR A 173 -10.78 -9.35 0.08
N ALA A 174 -11.30 -10.35 0.81
CA ALA A 174 -11.18 -10.39 2.26
C ALA A 174 -9.70 -10.34 2.70
N GLY A 175 -9.34 -9.41 3.59
CA GLY A 175 -7.95 -9.27 4.04
C GLY A 175 -7.39 -10.51 4.73
N LYS A 176 -8.26 -11.27 5.42
CA LYS A 176 -7.89 -12.58 6.00
C LYS A 176 -7.52 -13.60 4.92
N LEU A 177 -8.25 -13.61 3.81
CA LEU A 177 -7.98 -14.47 2.65
C LEU A 177 -6.71 -14.02 1.92
N GLN A 178 -6.54 -12.72 1.71
CA GLN A 178 -5.34 -12.15 1.08
C GLN A 178 -4.07 -12.49 1.87
N ALA A 179 -4.09 -12.36 3.20
CA ALA A 179 -2.96 -12.70 4.06
C ALA A 179 -2.62 -14.19 3.98
N PHE A 180 -3.62 -15.07 4.09
CA PHE A 180 -3.43 -16.52 4.01
C PHE A 180 -2.90 -16.97 2.64
N THR A 181 -3.50 -16.47 1.56
CA THR A 181 -3.08 -16.79 0.18
C THR A 181 -1.68 -16.26 -0.12
N THR A 182 -1.30 -15.11 0.43
CA THR A 182 0.08 -14.61 0.39
C THR A 182 1.05 -15.59 1.05
N GLY A 183 0.69 -16.14 2.21
CA GLY A 183 1.47 -17.19 2.87
C GLY A 183 1.68 -18.42 1.97
N ILE A 184 0.60 -18.91 1.33
CA ILE A 184 0.66 -20.03 0.37
C ILE A 184 1.59 -19.71 -0.81
N ARG A 185 1.50 -18.52 -1.38
CA ARG A 185 2.40 -18.08 -2.47
C ARG A 185 3.85 -18.07 -2.03
N PHE A 186 4.12 -17.62 -0.80
CA PHE A 186 5.47 -17.55 -0.26
C PHE A 186 6.06 -18.93 0.01
N ILE A 187 5.29 -19.89 0.54
CA ILE A 187 5.81 -21.26 0.72
C ILE A 187 6.05 -21.96 -0.62
N THR A 188 5.18 -21.77 -1.62
CA THR A 188 5.38 -22.32 -2.97
C THR A 188 6.66 -21.80 -3.62
N ARG A 189 6.96 -20.51 -3.43
CA ARG A 189 8.11 -19.85 -4.05
C ARG A 189 9.41 -20.05 -3.28
N TYR A 190 9.37 -19.90 -1.97
CA TYR A 190 10.54 -19.79 -1.10
C TYR A 190 10.68 -20.95 -0.11
N GLY A 191 9.88 -22.02 -0.25
CA GLY A 191 9.92 -23.16 0.67
C GLY A 191 11.29 -23.85 0.74
N HIS A 192 12.11 -23.75 -0.30
CA HIS A 192 13.50 -24.25 -0.30
C HIS A 192 14.43 -23.52 0.69
N LEU A 193 14.04 -22.34 1.17
CA LEU A 193 14.78 -21.54 2.14
C LEU A 193 14.40 -21.85 3.60
N LEU A 194 13.36 -22.66 3.83
CA LEU A 194 12.95 -23.02 5.18
C LEU A 194 14.01 -23.83 5.89
N SER A 195 14.36 -23.40 7.10
CA SER A 195 15.19 -24.18 8.00
C SER A 195 14.40 -25.35 8.57
N GLN A 196 14.96 -26.55 8.50
CA GLN A 196 14.43 -27.72 9.21
C GLN A 196 14.85 -27.77 10.68
N ARG A 197 15.78 -26.89 11.09
CA ARG A 197 16.43 -26.95 12.41
C ARG A 197 15.97 -25.87 13.38
N ALA A 198 15.35 -24.80 12.88
CA ALA A 198 14.93 -23.67 13.70
C ALA A 198 13.61 -23.07 13.19
N PRO A 199 12.75 -22.58 14.11
CA PRO A 199 11.55 -21.84 13.73
C PRO A 199 11.91 -20.59 12.93
N THR A 200 11.08 -20.27 11.92
CA THR A 200 11.20 -18.98 11.22
C THR A 200 10.66 -17.86 12.10
N ARG A 201 11.45 -16.83 12.36
CA ARG A 201 10.99 -15.64 13.08
C ARG A 201 10.41 -14.62 12.11
N PHE A 202 9.31 -14.00 12.50
CA PHE A 202 8.66 -12.93 11.76
C PHE A 202 8.08 -11.91 12.73
N TRP A 203 7.88 -10.68 12.25
CA TRP A 203 7.56 -9.53 13.08
C TRP A 203 6.26 -8.87 12.65
N ALA A 204 5.48 -8.42 13.62
CA ALA A 204 4.31 -7.58 13.41
C ALA A 204 4.39 -6.36 14.34
N SER A 205 3.99 -5.20 13.85
CA SER A 205 3.71 -4.07 14.74
C SER A 205 2.49 -4.38 15.61
N ASP A 206 2.45 -3.83 16.83
CA ASP A 206 1.40 -4.07 17.83
C ASP A 206 0.09 -3.36 17.48
N CYS A 207 -0.50 -3.78 16.38
CA CYS A 207 -1.78 -3.33 15.87
C CYS A 207 -2.60 -4.57 15.49
N GLN A 208 -3.83 -4.68 16.03
CA GLN A 208 -4.67 -5.89 15.90
C GLN A 208 -4.77 -6.40 14.45
N ARG A 209 -5.07 -5.53 13.47
CA ARG A 209 -5.15 -5.91 12.05
C ARG A 209 -3.81 -6.39 11.46
N VAL A 210 -2.68 -5.88 11.94
CA VAL A 210 -1.34 -6.29 11.51
C VAL A 210 -1.00 -7.65 12.10
N ILE A 211 -1.29 -7.85 13.38
CA ILE A 211 -1.14 -9.13 14.08
C ILE A 211 -2.00 -10.22 13.41
N GLU A 212 -3.28 -9.93 13.13
CA GLU A 212 -4.16 -10.88 12.43
C GLU A 212 -3.64 -11.19 11.01
N THR A 213 -3.14 -10.18 10.28
CA THR A 213 -2.52 -10.41 8.96
C THR A 213 -1.34 -11.37 9.10
N ALA A 214 -0.47 -11.15 10.10
CA ALA A 214 0.70 -11.97 10.34
C ALA A 214 0.32 -13.42 10.69
N GLN A 215 -0.72 -13.60 11.51
CA GLN A 215 -1.24 -14.92 11.87
C GLN A 215 -1.83 -15.66 10.66
N HIS A 216 -2.62 -15.00 9.82
CA HIS A 216 -3.17 -15.60 8.60
C HIS A 216 -2.09 -15.92 7.58
N PHE A 217 -1.11 -15.02 7.39
CA PHE A 217 0.08 -15.27 6.57
C PHE A 217 0.84 -16.51 7.05
N ALA A 218 1.10 -16.61 8.37
CA ALA A 218 1.80 -17.75 8.94
C ALA A 218 1.00 -19.06 8.83
N ALA A 219 -0.32 -18.99 8.99
CA ALA A 219 -1.21 -20.14 8.78
C ALA A 219 -1.13 -20.67 7.34
N GLY A 220 -1.06 -19.79 6.34
CA GLY A 220 -0.88 -20.18 4.94
C GLY A 220 0.53 -20.69 4.64
N MET A 221 1.57 -19.99 5.12
CA MET A 221 2.96 -20.32 4.79
C MET A 221 3.47 -21.56 5.52
N PHE A 222 3.19 -21.65 6.81
CA PHE A 222 3.76 -22.71 7.64
C PHE A 222 2.74 -23.84 7.85
N GLY A 223 1.43 -23.55 7.89
CA GLY A 223 0.35 -24.48 8.21
C GLY A 223 -0.38 -24.10 9.51
N LEU A 224 -1.65 -24.50 9.69
CA LEU A 224 -2.56 -24.00 10.75
C LEU A 224 -2.04 -24.15 12.19
N ASP A 225 -1.27 -25.19 12.49
CA ASP A 225 -0.67 -25.48 13.80
C ASP A 225 0.77 -24.94 13.95
N TRP A 226 1.15 -23.90 13.21
CA TRP A 226 2.53 -23.37 13.17
C TRP A 226 3.11 -22.97 14.53
N GLU A 227 2.28 -22.45 15.43
CA GLU A 227 2.69 -22.11 16.79
C GLU A 227 2.97 -23.38 17.61
N LYS A 228 2.03 -24.33 17.61
CA LYS A 228 2.12 -25.57 18.39
C LYS A 228 3.27 -26.45 17.93
N SER A 229 3.45 -26.54 16.62
CA SER A 229 4.53 -27.30 15.98
C SER A 229 5.87 -26.55 15.97
N LYS A 230 5.93 -25.31 16.47
CA LYS A 230 7.12 -24.46 16.51
C LYS A 230 7.78 -24.32 15.14
N ARG A 231 6.98 -24.22 14.08
CA ARG A 231 7.48 -23.95 12.71
C ARG A 231 7.85 -22.49 12.51
N ALA A 232 7.16 -21.59 13.20
CA ALA A 232 7.44 -20.17 13.19
C ALA A 232 7.20 -19.52 14.56
N THR A 233 7.73 -18.31 14.75
CA THR A 233 7.55 -17.52 15.96
C THR A 233 7.25 -16.08 15.59
N LEU A 234 6.05 -15.62 15.94
CA LEU A 234 5.62 -14.24 15.79
C LEU A 234 6.22 -13.40 16.92
N VAL A 235 6.89 -12.31 16.56
CA VAL A 235 7.41 -11.30 17.48
C VAL A 235 6.58 -10.03 17.30
N ILE A 236 5.85 -9.65 18.34
CA ILE A 236 5.08 -8.40 18.35
C ILE A 236 5.99 -7.27 18.82
N ILE A 237 6.07 -6.20 18.03
CA ILE A 237 6.85 -5.00 18.33
C ILE A 237 5.87 -3.89 18.75
N PRO A 238 5.89 -3.43 20.02
CA PRO A 238 5.01 -2.37 20.51
C PRO A 238 5.06 -1.11 19.63
N GLU A 239 3.93 -0.46 19.40
CA GLU A 239 3.85 0.83 18.68
C GLU A 239 3.99 2.02 19.64
N THR A 240 4.94 1.94 20.57
CA THR A 240 5.12 2.93 21.65
C THR A 240 6.36 3.78 21.43
N PHE A 241 6.30 5.05 21.85
CA PHE A 241 7.36 6.04 21.65
C PHE A 241 8.73 5.60 22.22
N ASP A 242 8.74 4.84 23.31
CA ASP A 242 9.95 4.33 23.97
C ASP A 242 10.72 3.28 23.15
N GLN A 243 10.11 2.69 22.11
CA GLN A 243 10.82 1.82 21.17
C GLN A 243 11.92 2.57 20.40
N ARG A 244 11.79 3.89 20.23
CA ARG A 244 12.74 4.72 19.48
C ARG A 244 13.04 4.08 18.11
N ALA A 245 14.31 3.77 17.83
CA ALA A 245 14.74 3.18 16.56
C ALA A 245 14.43 1.66 16.42
N ASN A 246 14.03 0.98 17.49
CA ASN A 246 13.70 -0.45 17.48
C ASN A 246 12.20 -0.66 17.18
N THR A 247 11.74 -0.19 16.03
CA THR A 247 10.31 -0.12 15.72
C THR A 247 9.98 -0.53 14.28
N LEU A 248 8.74 -0.99 14.08
CA LEU A 248 8.08 -1.13 12.78
C LEU A 248 7.11 0.04 12.51
N THR A 249 7.12 1.07 13.34
CA THR A 249 6.28 2.27 13.20
C THR A 249 7.08 3.53 13.55
N PRO A 250 8.05 3.93 12.72
CA PRO A 250 8.89 5.09 12.99
C PRO A 250 8.10 6.40 13.05
N GLY A 251 6.95 6.47 12.38
CA GLY A 251 6.01 7.59 12.50
C GLY A 251 5.45 7.82 13.91
N ASP A 252 5.49 6.81 14.79
CA ASP A 252 5.03 6.94 16.19
C ASP A 252 6.20 7.18 17.19
N THR A 253 7.45 7.14 16.71
CA THR A 253 8.65 7.25 17.57
C THR A 253 9.57 8.41 17.20
N CYS A 254 9.42 8.98 16.01
CA CYS A 254 10.22 10.12 15.56
C CYS A 254 9.69 11.42 16.19
N LEU A 255 10.35 11.89 17.25
CA LEU A 255 9.94 13.08 18.02
C LEU A 255 9.73 14.32 17.14
N ASN A 256 10.74 14.69 16.33
CA ASN A 256 10.66 15.88 15.49
C ASN A 256 9.55 15.77 14.43
N TYR A 257 9.22 14.56 13.96
CA TYR A 257 8.11 14.35 13.04
C TYR A 257 6.73 14.54 13.71
N LEU A 258 6.62 14.15 14.98
CA LEU A 258 5.38 14.29 15.75
C LEU A 258 5.16 15.74 16.24
N GLU A 259 6.22 16.45 16.59
CA GLU A 259 6.16 17.81 17.13
C GLU A 259 6.11 18.90 16.03
N ASP A 260 6.49 18.57 14.79
CA ASP A 260 6.44 19.50 13.66
C ASP A 260 5.01 19.62 13.11
N GLY A 261 4.31 20.68 13.53
CA GLY A 261 2.95 20.96 13.09
C GLY A 261 2.80 21.43 11.64
N GLU A 262 3.89 21.74 10.93
CA GLU A 262 3.84 22.20 9.54
C GLU A 262 4.23 21.10 8.55
N LYS A 263 5.37 20.45 8.79
CA LYS A 263 5.99 19.48 7.88
C LYS A 263 6.05 18.07 8.46
N GLY A 264 5.55 17.85 9.68
CA GLY A 264 5.44 16.54 10.31
C GLY A 264 4.24 15.73 9.81
N HIS A 265 3.59 15.00 10.72
CA HIS A 265 2.51 14.05 10.40
C HIS A 265 1.32 14.66 9.64
N ASP A 266 0.91 15.87 10.03
CA ASP A 266 -0.32 16.50 9.55
C ASP A 266 -0.17 17.21 8.20
N ASN A 267 1.06 17.37 7.71
CA ASN A 267 1.34 17.92 6.38
C ASN A 267 0.57 17.17 5.27
N GLY A 268 0.47 15.84 5.36
CA GLY A 268 -0.32 15.05 4.41
C GLY A 268 -1.81 15.40 4.40
N VAL A 269 -2.42 15.64 5.56
CA VAL A 269 -3.85 16.04 5.64
C VAL A 269 -4.03 17.45 5.11
N ASN A 270 -3.10 18.35 5.42
CA ASN A 270 -3.13 19.73 4.94
C ASN A 270 -3.07 19.78 3.40
N MET A 271 -2.20 18.98 2.79
CA MET A 271 -2.08 18.93 1.33
C MET A 271 -3.27 18.25 0.67
N LEU A 272 -3.83 17.19 1.27
CA LEU A 272 -5.09 16.60 0.84
C LEU A 272 -6.23 17.63 0.85
N SER A 273 -6.40 18.36 1.97
CA SER A 273 -7.47 19.35 2.11
C SER A 273 -7.40 20.42 1.04
N ARG A 274 -6.19 20.96 0.77
CA ARG A 274 -5.98 21.98 -0.27
C ARG A 274 -6.36 21.48 -1.65
N PHE A 275 -6.11 20.21 -1.95
CA PHE A 275 -6.47 19.64 -3.24
C PHE A 275 -7.97 19.35 -3.33
N GLN A 276 -8.58 18.85 -2.26
CA GLN A 276 -10.03 18.67 -2.15
C GLN A 276 -10.81 19.96 -2.41
N ASP A 277 -10.32 21.11 -1.94
CA ASP A 277 -10.93 22.42 -2.20
C ASP A 277 -11.00 22.78 -3.70
N VAL A 278 -10.20 22.12 -4.54
CA VAL A 278 -10.16 22.34 -5.99
C VAL A 278 -11.03 21.35 -6.76
N TYR A 279 -10.86 20.04 -6.53
CA TYR A 279 -11.50 19.03 -7.38
C TYR A 279 -12.91 18.61 -6.93
N ILE A 280 -13.26 18.76 -5.66
CA ILE A 280 -14.57 18.32 -5.14
C ILE A 280 -15.73 19.25 -5.50
N PRO A 281 -15.61 20.59 -5.46
CA PRO A 281 -16.76 21.47 -5.68
C PRO A 281 -17.53 21.24 -6.99
N PRO A 282 -16.89 20.95 -8.14
CA PRO A 282 -17.59 20.55 -9.36
C PRO A 282 -18.40 19.26 -9.19
N ILE A 283 -17.87 18.25 -8.51
CA ILE A 283 -18.54 16.97 -8.23
C ILE A 283 -19.78 17.19 -7.36
N ALA A 284 -19.63 17.95 -6.27
CA ALA A 284 -20.74 18.30 -5.40
C ALA A 284 -21.87 19.01 -6.16
N ARG A 285 -21.51 19.96 -7.05
CA ARG A 285 -22.48 20.67 -7.89
C ARG A 285 -23.22 19.70 -8.82
N ARG A 286 -22.51 18.80 -9.52
CA ARG A 286 -23.11 17.78 -10.38
C ARG A 286 -24.13 16.92 -9.62
N LEU A 287 -23.73 16.38 -8.47
CA LEU A 287 -24.58 15.50 -7.65
C LEU A 287 -25.83 16.22 -7.11
N ILE A 288 -25.73 17.52 -6.81
CA ILE A 288 -26.84 18.31 -6.25
C ILE A 288 -27.75 18.87 -7.35
N SER A 289 -27.23 19.71 -8.25
CA SER A 289 -28.06 20.48 -9.17
C SER A 289 -28.42 19.72 -10.44
N GLU A 290 -27.47 18.98 -11.02
CA GLU A 290 -27.66 18.33 -12.32
C GLU A 290 -28.43 17.00 -12.18
N GLN A 291 -28.30 16.35 -11.02
CA GLN A 291 -28.94 15.07 -10.74
C GLN A 291 -30.22 15.16 -9.89
N GLY A 292 -30.70 16.37 -9.59
CA GLY A 292 -32.00 16.57 -8.94
C GLY A 292 -32.01 16.23 -7.44
N ASN A 293 -30.93 16.55 -6.73
CA ASN A 293 -30.79 16.34 -5.28
C ASN A 293 -30.67 17.68 -4.53
N SER A 294 -31.39 18.72 -4.99
CA SER A 294 -31.33 20.09 -4.45
C SER A 294 -31.74 20.22 -2.99
N VAL A 295 -32.49 19.24 -2.46
CA VAL A 295 -32.87 19.16 -1.04
C VAL A 295 -31.69 19.09 -0.08
N PHE A 296 -30.54 18.58 -0.51
CA PHE A 296 -29.34 18.58 0.32
C PHE A 296 -28.59 19.91 0.30
N GLU A 297 -28.97 20.89 -0.54
CA GLU A 297 -28.32 22.20 -0.71
C GLU A 297 -26.86 22.15 -1.22
N SER A 298 -25.98 21.45 -0.50
CA SER A 298 -24.59 21.19 -0.85
C SER A 298 -24.06 19.90 -0.21
N PHE A 299 -22.97 19.36 -0.78
CA PHE A 299 -22.11 18.36 -0.14
C PHE A 299 -20.75 18.99 0.15
N SER A 300 -20.23 18.75 1.35
CA SER A 300 -18.89 19.15 1.78
C SER A 300 -17.81 18.27 1.16
N ASN A 301 -16.55 18.72 1.24
CA ASN A 301 -15.38 17.95 0.83
C ASN A 301 -15.32 16.59 1.53
N ALA A 302 -15.59 16.55 2.83
CA ALA A 302 -15.59 15.31 3.61
C ALA A 302 -16.68 14.34 3.14
N GLU A 303 -17.85 14.84 2.74
CA GLU A 303 -18.96 14.00 2.27
C GLU A 303 -18.67 13.40 0.89
N VAL A 304 -18.25 14.20 -0.10
CA VAL A 304 -17.91 13.66 -1.43
C VAL A 304 -16.72 12.71 -1.35
N PHE A 305 -15.71 13.03 -0.54
CA PHE A 305 -14.58 12.12 -0.33
C PHE A 305 -15.02 10.82 0.36
N SER A 306 -15.98 10.88 1.29
CA SER A 306 -16.57 9.69 1.92
C SER A 306 -17.28 8.79 0.90
N MET A 307 -18.00 9.39 -0.07
CA MET A 307 -18.62 8.65 -1.16
C MET A 307 -17.58 7.90 -2.01
N GLN A 308 -16.46 8.55 -2.34
CA GLN A 308 -15.35 7.91 -3.06
C GLN A 308 -14.68 6.80 -2.24
N GLN A 309 -14.47 7.01 -0.93
CA GLN A 309 -13.93 5.99 -0.02
C GLN A 309 -14.85 4.76 0.08
N MET A 310 -16.18 4.96 0.12
CA MET A 310 -17.14 3.85 0.22
C MET A 310 -17.05 2.90 -0.98
N CYS A 311 -16.77 3.38 -2.21
CA CYS A 311 -16.53 2.50 -3.36
C CYS A 311 -15.41 1.48 -3.07
N GLY A 312 -14.26 1.94 -2.58
CA GLY A 312 -13.12 1.05 -2.28
C GLY A 312 -13.43 0.07 -1.15
N PHE A 313 -13.93 0.57 -0.02
CA PHE A 313 -14.22 -0.28 1.15
C PHE A 313 -15.37 -1.26 0.92
N GLU A 314 -16.40 -0.88 0.17
CA GLU A 314 -17.48 -1.79 -0.18
C GLU A 314 -17.03 -2.82 -1.22
N THR A 315 -16.20 -2.42 -2.20
CA THR A 315 -15.60 -3.37 -3.15
C THR A 315 -14.80 -4.43 -2.41
N ILE A 316 -14.02 -4.07 -1.39
CA ILE A 316 -13.32 -5.05 -0.54
C ILE A 316 -14.32 -6.04 0.11
N ALA A 317 -15.37 -5.52 0.74
CA ALA A 317 -16.28 -6.32 1.56
C ALA A 317 -17.26 -7.18 0.74
N ARG A 318 -17.69 -6.68 -0.43
CA ARG A 318 -18.77 -7.26 -1.26
C ARG A 318 -18.31 -7.72 -2.66
N GLY A 319 -17.12 -7.33 -3.09
CA GLY A 319 -16.56 -7.63 -4.42
C GLY A 319 -16.88 -6.60 -5.51
N SER A 320 -17.86 -5.73 -5.27
CA SER A 320 -18.26 -4.62 -6.14
C SER A 320 -18.97 -3.55 -5.30
N SER A 321 -19.11 -2.34 -5.83
CA SER A 321 -19.81 -1.26 -5.14
C SER A 321 -20.51 -0.32 -6.12
N PRO A 322 -21.81 -0.01 -5.92
CA PRO A 322 -22.51 0.99 -6.72
C PRO A 322 -22.00 2.42 -6.48
N TRP A 323 -21.27 2.69 -5.38
CA TRP A 323 -20.58 3.97 -5.20
C TRP A 323 -19.55 4.24 -6.29
N CYS A 324 -19.01 3.18 -6.90
CA CYS A 324 -18.01 3.29 -7.96
C CYS A 324 -18.57 3.96 -9.23
N ASP A 325 -19.85 3.72 -9.52
CA ASP A 325 -20.56 4.26 -10.70
C ASP A 325 -21.05 5.71 -10.50
N VAL A 326 -20.86 6.27 -9.30
CA VAL A 326 -21.22 7.67 -9.01
C VAL A 326 -20.28 8.65 -9.71
N PHE A 327 -19.02 8.25 -9.89
CA PHE A 327 -17.93 9.12 -10.31
C PHE A 327 -17.43 8.79 -11.72
N SER A 328 -16.99 9.81 -12.46
CA SER A 328 -16.32 9.62 -13.75
C SER A 328 -14.87 9.17 -13.59
N ASN A 329 -14.23 8.74 -14.68
CA ASN A 329 -12.82 8.37 -14.68
C ASN A 329 -11.92 9.53 -14.22
N GLU A 330 -12.13 10.75 -14.73
CA GLU A 330 -11.39 11.95 -14.32
C GLU A 330 -11.55 12.28 -12.82
N GLU A 331 -12.74 12.03 -12.26
CA GLU A 331 -12.99 12.20 -10.83
C GLU A 331 -12.29 11.12 -9.99
N TRP A 332 -12.09 9.91 -10.54
CA TRP A 332 -11.28 8.85 -9.94
C TRP A 332 -9.77 9.15 -10.02
N GLU A 333 -9.26 9.68 -11.14
CA GLU A 333 -7.87 10.16 -11.23
C GLU A 333 -7.60 11.26 -10.19
N SER A 334 -8.58 12.15 -9.99
CA SER A 334 -8.49 13.17 -8.94
C SER A 334 -8.48 12.55 -7.54
N PHE A 335 -9.30 11.53 -7.27
CA PHE A 335 -9.29 10.84 -5.99
C PHE A 335 -7.97 10.10 -5.73
N GLU A 336 -7.44 9.40 -6.74
CA GLU A 336 -6.13 8.76 -6.70
C GLU A 336 -5.06 9.77 -6.33
N TYR A 337 -4.98 10.88 -7.07
CA TYR A 337 -3.98 11.92 -6.80
C TYR A 337 -4.15 12.56 -5.42
N ALA A 338 -5.40 12.75 -4.95
CA ALA A 338 -5.67 13.22 -3.60
C ALA A 338 -5.11 12.25 -2.54
N ARG A 339 -5.24 10.94 -2.76
CA ARG A 339 -4.67 9.90 -1.90
C ARG A 339 -3.14 9.85 -2.00
N ASP A 340 -2.57 10.08 -3.18
CA ASP A 340 -1.12 10.20 -3.35
C ASP A 340 -0.56 11.38 -2.56
N LEU A 341 -1.20 12.55 -2.61
CA LEU A 341 -0.75 13.74 -1.90
C LEU A 341 -0.66 13.51 -0.39
N ILE A 342 -1.67 12.89 0.23
CA ILE A 342 -1.62 12.59 1.67
C ILE A 342 -0.46 11.65 2.00
N HIS A 343 -0.20 10.64 1.17
CA HIS A 343 0.92 9.72 1.42
C HIS A 343 2.28 10.37 1.16
N TYR A 344 2.41 11.10 0.07
CA TYR A 344 3.62 11.81 -0.35
C TYR A 344 4.09 12.83 0.70
N TYR A 345 3.17 13.59 1.29
CA TYR A 345 3.49 14.62 2.27
C TYR A 345 3.42 14.17 3.74
N ARG A 346 2.75 13.05 4.06
CA ARG A 346 2.76 12.49 5.43
C ARG A 346 3.99 11.63 5.68
N ALA A 347 4.17 10.59 4.88
CA ALA A 347 5.25 9.65 5.10
C ALA A 347 6.30 9.76 3.99
N GLY A 348 5.91 10.22 2.79
CA GLY A 348 6.64 10.18 1.53
C GLY A 348 7.81 11.16 1.35
N PRO A 349 8.38 11.23 0.13
CA PRO A 349 9.49 12.12 -0.18
C PRO A 349 9.20 13.61 0.02
N GLY A 350 7.94 14.02 0.06
CA GLY A 350 7.54 15.39 0.38
C GLY A 350 7.67 15.74 1.88
N ASN A 351 7.94 14.75 2.73
CA ASN A 351 8.15 14.93 4.16
C ASN A 351 9.65 14.89 4.52
N PRO A 352 10.22 15.91 5.18
CA PRO A 352 11.65 15.96 5.50
C PRO A 352 12.12 14.86 6.46
N TYR A 353 11.23 14.23 7.23
CA TYR A 353 11.56 13.18 8.18
C TYR A 353 11.51 11.77 7.58
N ALA A 354 10.89 11.62 6.41
CA ALA A 354 10.67 10.34 5.74
C ALA A 354 11.94 9.50 5.55
N GLY A 355 13.02 10.15 5.10
CA GLY A 355 14.31 9.49 4.88
C GLY A 355 14.88 8.88 6.16
N ALA A 356 14.83 9.61 7.28
CA ALA A 356 15.31 9.13 8.57
C ALA A 356 14.45 7.99 9.13
N MET A 357 13.12 8.08 8.97
CA MET A 357 12.19 7.02 9.37
C MET A 357 12.40 5.73 8.56
N GLY A 358 12.48 5.84 7.23
CA GLY A 358 12.72 4.70 6.33
C GLY A 358 14.11 4.10 6.47
N TRP A 359 15.12 4.89 6.86
CA TRP A 359 16.48 4.44 7.07
C TRP A 359 16.61 3.32 8.10
N LEU A 360 15.75 3.28 9.12
CA LEU A 360 15.82 2.27 10.18
C LEU A 360 15.68 0.85 9.61
N TRP A 361 14.63 0.62 8.82
CA TRP A 361 14.39 -0.66 8.15
C TRP A 361 15.49 -0.96 7.13
N LEU A 362 15.83 0.03 6.28
CA LEU A 362 16.85 -0.13 5.25
C LEU A 362 18.22 -0.53 5.84
N ASN A 363 18.65 0.11 6.93
CA ASN A 363 19.90 -0.18 7.61
C ASN A 363 19.88 -1.58 8.24
N ALA A 364 18.77 -1.98 8.87
CA ALA A 364 18.63 -3.32 9.43
C ALA A 364 18.69 -4.41 8.35
N THR A 365 17.94 -4.25 7.26
CA THR A 365 17.94 -5.17 6.12
C THR A 365 19.31 -5.22 5.45
N THR A 366 19.99 -4.08 5.26
CA THR A 366 21.33 -4.02 4.66
C THR A 366 22.34 -4.82 5.48
N LYS A 367 22.31 -4.70 6.82
CA LYS A 367 23.19 -5.49 7.70
C LYS A 367 22.94 -7.00 7.57
N LEU A 368 21.67 -7.42 7.48
CA LEU A 368 21.32 -8.84 7.29
C LEU A 368 21.75 -9.36 5.92
N LEU A 369 21.62 -8.55 4.87
CA LEU A 369 22.10 -8.87 3.52
C LEU A 369 23.62 -9.01 3.48
N GLN A 370 24.36 -8.11 4.14
CA GLN A 370 25.83 -8.17 4.23
C GLN A 370 26.32 -9.41 5.00
N GLN A 371 25.60 -9.86 6.02
CA GLN A 371 25.89 -11.10 6.73
C GLN A 371 25.52 -12.34 5.90
N GLY A 372 24.67 -12.19 4.89
CA GLY A 372 24.21 -13.26 4.02
C GLY A 372 23.33 -14.30 4.74
N PRO A 373 23.15 -15.49 4.14
CA PRO A 373 22.25 -16.53 4.67
C PRO A 373 22.58 -17.03 6.09
N ALA A 374 23.80 -16.77 6.58
CA ALA A 374 24.20 -17.11 7.95
C ALA A 374 23.39 -16.34 9.02
N ALA A 375 22.88 -15.15 8.70
CA ALA A 375 21.97 -14.40 9.57
C ALA A 375 20.54 -14.99 9.60
N GLY A 376 20.23 -15.86 8.64
CA GLY A 376 18.88 -16.33 8.33
C GLY A 376 18.55 -16.15 6.84
N THR A 377 17.55 -16.88 6.37
CA THR A 377 17.15 -16.92 4.96
C THR A 377 15.82 -16.21 4.69
N LEU A 378 14.95 -16.07 5.71
CA LEU A 378 13.60 -15.53 5.57
C LEU A 378 13.34 -14.51 6.68
N PHE A 379 13.04 -13.27 6.30
CA PHE A 379 12.71 -12.17 7.21
C PHE A 379 11.42 -11.52 6.75
N PHE A 380 10.37 -11.61 7.57
CA PHE A 380 9.05 -11.10 7.24
C PHE A 380 8.60 -10.10 8.30
N SER A 381 8.37 -8.86 7.90
CA SER A 381 7.84 -7.81 8.75
C SER A 381 6.51 -7.30 8.23
N LEU A 382 5.54 -7.18 9.13
CA LEU A 382 4.22 -6.66 8.84
C LEU A 382 3.99 -5.38 9.64
N CYS A 383 3.48 -4.33 8.99
CA CYS A 383 3.26 -3.03 9.62
C CYS A 383 2.12 -2.23 8.95
N VAL A 384 1.91 -1.00 9.43
CA VAL A 384 0.86 -0.08 8.94
C VAL A 384 1.40 0.81 7.82
N SER A 385 0.62 1.01 6.74
CA SER A 385 1.03 1.81 5.57
C SER A 385 1.29 3.29 5.88
N SER A 386 0.58 3.88 6.83
CA SER A 386 0.76 5.29 7.21
C SER A 386 2.05 5.58 7.99
N ARG A 387 2.87 4.55 8.26
CA ARG A 387 4.09 4.65 9.07
C ARG A 387 5.37 4.37 8.28
N TYR A 388 5.26 3.97 7.00
CA TYR A 388 6.35 3.81 6.03
C TYR A 388 5.86 4.13 4.60
N VAL A 389 6.64 4.90 3.83
CA VAL A 389 6.36 5.17 2.39
C VAL A 389 6.41 3.91 1.56
N LEU A 390 7.28 2.97 1.94
CA LEU A 390 7.63 1.80 1.15
C LEU A 390 6.46 0.84 0.88
N ILE A 391 5.26 1.15 1.41
CA ILE A 391 4.11 0.25 1.48
C ILE A 391 2.77 1.02 1.34
N ALA A 392 2.82 2.32 1.03
CA ALA A 392 1.63 3.17 0.96
C ALA A 392 0.97 3.10 -0.42
#